data_AF-A0A2G2D3H3-F1
#
_entry.id   AF-A0A2G2D3H3-F1
#
_cell.length_a   1.000
_cell.length_b   1.000
_cell.length_c   1.000
_cell.angle_alpha   90.00
_cell.angle_beta   90.00
_cell.angle_gamma   90.00
#
_symmetry.space_group_name_H-M   'P 1'
#
loop_
_entity.id
_entity.type
_entity.pdbx_description
1 polymer ?
#
loop_
_entity_poly.entity_id
_entity_poly.type
_entity_poly.pdbx_seq_one_letter_code
_entity_poly.pdbx_strand_id
1 'polypeptide(L)'
;MKALYIVGVVLSVIFLFVIGFFVAEVESARYMSYYDYDYSSYNSYSYQDNGSDDTMMAAIVSFFFFTFFIMSAILGLIKVKTKTNKVFSIIGLSISGIFFLWNLLVMIDPGALSFDEVGVGFAFYSLIMLAFMIVGLVQAVKYAKSKRVDTDSVISTAILDS
;
A
#
# COMPACT_ATOMS: atom_id res chain seq x y z
N MET A 1 -12.08 13.35 -4.69
CA MET A 1 -11.70 12.06 -5.31
C MET A 1 -10.44 12.18 -6.13
N LYS A 2 -10.32 13.11 -7.09
CA LYS A 2 -9.07 13.31 -7.84
C LYS A 2 -7.84 13.48 -6.94
N ALA A 3 -7.91 14.39 -5.97
CA ALA A 3 -6.84 14.62 -5.00
C ALA A 3 -6.48 13.35 -4.20
N LEU A 4 -7.47 12.56 -3.78
CA LEU A 4 -7.24 11.30 -3.04
C LEU A 4 -6.48 10.28 -3.90
N TYR A 5 -6.86 10.09 -5.17
CA TYR A 5 -6.15 9.20 -6.07
C TYR A 5 -4.73 9.71 -6.39
N ILE A 6 -4.54 11.03 -6.53
CA ILE A 6 -3.21 11.62 -6.72
C ILE A 6 -2.33 11.35 -5.49
N VAL A 7 -2.85 11.57 -4.28
CA VAL A 7 -2.14 11.25 -3.04
C VAL A 7 -1.82 9.75 -2.96
N GLY A 8 -2.74 8.87 -3.38
CA GLY A 8 -2.49 7.43 -3.43
C GLY A 8 -1.42 7.02 -4.45
N VAL A 9 -1.32 7.70 -5.60
CA VAL A 9 -0.21 7.51 -6.55
C VAL A 9 1.12 7.91 -5.90
N VAL A 10 1.18 9.07 -5.24
CA VAL A 10 2.41 9.52 -4.56
C VAL A 10 2.80 8.56 -3.43
N LEU A 11 1.84 8.16 -2.59
CA LEU A 11 2.09 7.25 -1.47
C LEU A 11 2.50 5.83 -1.90
N SER A 12 2.01 5.32 -3.03
CA SER A 12 2.48 4.02 -3.55
C SER A 12 3.93 4.07 -4.02
N VAL A 13 4.33 5.16 -4.69
CA VAL A 13 5.74 5.36 -5.04
C VAL A 13 6.61 5.47 -3.78
N ILE A 14 6.19 6.28 -2.79
CA ILE A 14 6.91 6.38 -1.51
C ILE A 14 7.01 5.01 -0.83
N PHE A 15 5.91 4.26 -0.80
CA PHE A 15 5.89 2.94 -0.16
C PHE A 15 6.88 1.97 -0.81
N LEU A 16 7.08 2.04 -2.12
CA LEU A 16 8.08 1.23 -2.82
C LEU A 16 9.50 1.54 -2.33
N PHE A 17 9.85 2.81 -2.11
CA PHE A 17 11.15 3.19 -1.53
C PHE A 17 11.27 2.78 -0.07
N VAL A 18 10.19 2.92 0.71
CA VAL A 18 10.15 2.50 2.12
C VAL A 18 10.42 1.00 2.24
N ILE A 19 9.81 0.17 1.38
CA ILE A 19 10.09 -1.27 1.34
C ILE A 19 11.56 -1.53 1.02
N GLY A 20 12.11 -0.87 -0.01
CA GLY A 20 13.52 -1.06 -0.38
C GLY A 20 14.48 -0.68 0.74
N PHE A 21 14.21 0.40 1.48
CA PHE A 21 14.98 0.81 2.64
C PHE A 21 14.95 -0.26 3.74
N PHE A 22 13.77 -0.72 4.13
CA PHE A 22 13.64 -1.71 5.21
C PHE A 22 14.17 -3.10 4.83
N VAL A 23 14.05 -3.51 3.57
CA VAL A 23 14.68 -4.76 3.09
C VAL A 23 16.19 -4.69 3.27
N ALA A 24 16.83 -3.58 2.86
CA ALA A 24 18.27 -3.40 3.00
C ALA A 24 18.72 -3.36 4.47
N GLU A 25 17.97 -2.69 5.34
CA GLU A 25 18.24 -2.66 6.79
C GLU A 25 18.17 -4.07 7.40
N VAL A 26 17.07 -4.80 7.18
CA VAL A 26 16.90 -6.17 7.72
C VAL A 26 17.97 -7.12 7.17
N GLU A 27 18.30 -7.05 5.88
CA GLU A 27 19.36 -7.86 5.27
C GLU A 27 20.73 -7.54 5.91
N SER A 28 21.04 -6.26 6.12
CA SER A 28 22.31 -5.84 6.72
C SER A 28 22.44 -6.27 8.19
N ALA A 29 21.36 -6.21 8.96
CA ALA A 29 21.31 -6.66 10.35
C ALA A 29 21.53 -8.17 10.47
N ARG A 30 20.96 -8.95 9.54
CA ARG A 30 21.21 -10.41 9.43
C ARG A 30 22.66 -10.70 9.01
N TYR A 31 23.25 -9.90 8.13
CA TYR A 31 24.61 -10.11 7.64
C TYR A 31 25.68 -9.76 8.69
N MET A 32 25.47 -8.71 9.49
CA MET A 32 26.34 -8.36 10.63
C MET A 32 26.35 -9.45 11.71
N SER A 33 25.20 -10.07 11.97
CA SER A 33 25.10 -11.25 12.85
C SER A 33 26.02 -12.38 12.39
N TYR A 34 26.14 -12.64 11.09
CA TYR A 34 26.95 -13.74 10.57
C TYR A 34 28.47 -13.54 10.76
N TYR A 35 28.97 -12.30 10.70
CA TYR A 35 30.40 -11.98 10.84
C TYR A 35 30.88 -11.91 12.29
N ASP A 36 29.99 -11.69 13.26
CA ASP A 36 30.36 -11.62 14.68
C ASP A 36 30.58 -13.01 15.32
N TYR A 37 30.11 -14.08 14.66
CA TYR A 37 30.31 -15.46 15.11
C TYR A 37 31.73 -15.99 14.91
N ASP A 38 32.56 -15.37 14.07
CA ASP A 38 33.89 -15.89 13.72
C ASP A 38 35.04 -15.30 14.58
N TYR A 39 34.74 -14.44 15.56
CA TYR A 39 35.77 -13.75 16.36
C TYR A 39 35.69 -13.93 17.89
N SER A 40 34.70 -14.64 18.43
CA SER A 40 34.63 -14.84 19.89
C SER A 40 34.27 -16.27 20.29
N SER A 41 35.30 -17.10 20.41
CA SER A 41 35.25 -18.31 21.22
C SER A 41 34.89 -17.96 22.67
N TYR A 42 34.07 -18.79 23.31
CA TYR A 42 33.83 -18.81 24.76
C TYR A 42 33.11 -17.59 25.34
N ASN A 43 31.82 -17.45 25.05
CA ASN A 43 30.87 -17.18 26.13
C ASN A 43 29.45 -17.60 25.73
N SER A 44 28.79 -18.28 26.65
CA SER A 44 27.33 -18.34 26.72
C SER A 44 26.76 -16.96 26.39
N TYR A 45 25.70 -16.87 25.57
CA TYR A 45 24.48 -16.06 25.79
C TYR A 45 23.74 -15.77 24.48
N SER A 46 22.42 -16.01 24.53
CA SER A 46 21.35 -15.48 23.68
C SER A 46 21.56 -15.49 22.16
N TYR A 47 20.77 -16.32 21.47
CA TYR A 47 20.32 -16.00 20.11
C TYR A 47 19.60 -14.65 20.17
N GLN A 48 20.36 -13.57 19.98
CA GLN A 48 19.84 -12.23 19.86
C GLN A 48 19.33 -12.12 18.43
N ASP A 49 18.01 -12.09 18.31
CA ASP A 49 17.28 -12.03 17.05
C ASP A 49 17.45 -10.64 16.44
N ASN A 50 18.64 -10.38 15.89
CA ASN A 50 19.10 -9.03 15.53
C ASN A 50 18.34 -8.41 14.33
N GLY A 51 17.40 -9.13 13.70
CA GLY A 51 16.57 -8.63 12.59
C GLY A 51 15.07 -8.52 12.91
N SER A 52 14.62 -8.96 14.09
CA SER A 52 13.19 -8.96 14.42
C SER A 52 12.67 -7.59 14.85
N ASP A 53 13.47 -6.79 15.54
CA ASP A 53 13.14 -5.40 15.88
C ASP A 53 12.95 -4.56 14.61
N ASP A 54 13.86 -4.68 13.63
CA ASP A 54 13.77 -3.98 12.35
C ASP A 54 12.61 -4.49 11.49
N THR A 55 12.36 -5.81 11.48
CA THR A 55 11.20 -6.42 10.81
C THR A 55 9.89 -5.91 11.41
N MET A 56 9.80 -5.81 12.73
CA MET A 56 8.62 -5.30 13.42
C MET A 56 8.39 -3.82 13.13
N MET A 57 9.45 -3.00 13.11
CA MET A 57 9.35 -1.59 12.74
C MET A 57 8.89 -1.43 11.28
N ALA A 58 9.46 -2.21 10.35
CA ALA A 58 9.07 -2.23 8.95
C ALA A 58 7.59 -2.63 8.76
N ALA A 59 7.11 -3.62 9.51
CA ALA A 59 5.73 -4.07 9.47
C ALA A 59 4.75 -3.02 10.02
N ILE A 60 5.11 -2.29 11.08
CA ILE A 60 4.32 -1.18 11.62
C ILE A 60 4.23 -0.03 10.61
N VAL A 61 5.36 0.35 9.98
CA VAL A 61 5.35 1.40 8.97
C VAL A 61 4.48 0.97 7.78
N SER A 62 4.64 -0.27 7.31
CA SER A 62 3.83 -0.84 6.22
C SER A 62 2.34 -0.89 6.55
N PHE A 63 1.99 -1.13 7.82
CA PHE A 63 0.61 -1.12 8.31
C PHE A 63 -0.11 0.22 8.06
N PHE A 64 0.58 1.35 8.24
CA PHE A 64 0.02 2.67 7.92
C PHE A 64 -0.31 2.80 6.44
N PHE A 65 0.57 2.34 5.56
CA PHE A 65 0.35 2.38 4.12
C PHE A 65 -0.82 1.48 3.69
N PHE A 66 -0.89 0.24 4.18
CA PHE A 66 -2.00 -0.67 3.89
C PHE A 66 -3.35 -0.08 4.33
N THR A 67 -3.39 0.52 5.52
CA THR A 67 -4.61 1.16 6.04
C THR A 67 -5.07 2.31 5.15
N PHE A 68 -4.13 3.14 4.68
CA PHE A 68 -4.43 4.22 3.73
C PHE A 68 -4.99 3.68 2.40
N PHE A 69 -4.41 2.61 1.86
CA PHE A 69 -4.87 2.00 0.60
C PHE A 69 -6.27 1.39 0.74
N ILE A 70 -6.56 0.72 1.86
CA ILE A 70 -7.89 0.20 2.19
C ILE A 70 -8.90 1.34 2.29
N MET A 71 -8.59 2.41 3.04
CA MET A 71 -9.48 3.57 3.15
C MET A 71 -9.73 4.23 1.80
N SER A 72 -8.69 4.33 0.96
CA SER A 72 -8.80 4.89 -0.38
C SER A 72 -9.71 4.05 -1.28
N ALA A 73 -9.63 2.72 -1.20
CA ALA A 73 -10.53 1.82 -1.93
C ALA A 73 -11.99 1.96 -1.45
N ILE A 74 -12.24 2.02 -0.14
CA ILE A 74 -13.58 2.22 0.45
C ILE A 74 -14.16 3.57 0.01
N LEU A 75 -13.39 4.65 0.13
CA LEU A 75 -13.83 5.99 -0.30
C LEU A 75 -14.08 6.05 -1.81
N GLY A 76 -13.30 5.30 -2.60
CA GLY A 76 -13.53 5.05 -4.02
C GLY A 76 -14.92 4.47 -4.29
N LEU A 77 -15.30 3.43 -3.55
CA LEU A 77 -16.62 2.78 -3.65
C LEU A 77 -17.77 3.72 -3.31
N ILE A 78 -17.62 4.54 -2.27
CA ILE A 78 -18.68 5.43 -1.78
C ILE A 78 -18.90 6.60 -2.74
N LYS A 79 -17.82 7.27 -3.18
CA LYS A 79 -17.92 8.55 -3.90
C LYS A 79 -17.97 8.44 -5.42
N VAL A 80 -17.44 7.37 -6.04
CA VAL A 80 -17.41 7.22 -7.50
C VAL A 80 -18.34 6.08 -7.91
N LYS A 81 -19.49 6.44 -8.50
CA LYS A 81 -20.56 5.48 -8.82
C LYS A 81 -20.39 4.73 -10.14
N THR A 82 -19.26 4.86 -10.84
CA THR A 82 -19.04 4.16 -12.11
C THR A 82 -18.83 2.65 -11.90
N LYS A 83 -19.40 1.82 -12.78
CA LYS A 83 -19.31 0.35 -12.69
C LYS A 83 -17.86 -0.13 -12.66
N THR A 84 -17.02 0.45 -13.51
CA THR A 84 -15.58 0.14 -13.57
C THR A 84 -14.87 0.46 -12.25
N ASN A 85 -15.10 1.64 -11.66
CA ASN A 85 -14.44 2.00 -10.40
C ASN A 85 -14.86 1.07 -9.25
N LYS A 86 -16.11 0.60 -9.25
CA LYS A 86 -16.58 -0.38 -8.25
C LYS A 86 -15.83 -1.70 -8.34
N VAL A 87 -15.67 -2.25 -9.54
CA VAL A 87 -14.94 -3.51 -9.74
C VAL A 87 -13.48 -3.36 -9.32
N PHE A 88 -12.79 -2.30 -9.78
CA PHE A 88 -11.39 -2.05 -9.40
C PHE A 88 -11.21 -1.81 -7.90
N SER A 89 -12.14 -1.09 -7.26
CA SER A 89 -12.06 -0.84 -5.82
C SER A 89 -12.34 -2.11 -5.00
N ILE A 90 -13.24 -3.00 -5.45
CA ILE A 90 -13.47 -4.31 -4.81
C ILE A 90 -12.22 -5.18 -4.94
N ILE A 91 -11.65 -5.30 -6.14
CA ILE A 91 -10.42 -6.09 -6.36
C ILE A 91 -9.26 -5.53 -5.52
N GLY A 92 -9.07 -4.21 -5.54
CA GLY A 92 -8.05 -3.54 -4.74
C GLY A 92 -8.26 -3.74 -3.23
N LEU A 93 -9.49 -3.74 -2.75
CA LEU A 93 -9.81 -3.99 -1.35
C LEU A 93 -9.55 -5.44 -0.96
N SER A 94 -9.91 -6.42 -1.81
CA SER A 94 -9.61 -7.83 -1.58
C SER A 94 -8.11 -8.10 -1.50
N ILE A 95 -7.35 -7.58 -2.47
CA ILE A 95 -5.88 -7.73 -2.48
C ILE A 95 -5.27 -7.04 -1.25
N SER A 96 -5.69 -5.81 -0.96
CA SER A 96 -5.20 -5.07 0.23
C SER A 96 -5.54 -5.80 1.53
N GLY A 97 -6.70 -6.45 1.62
CA GLY A 97 -7.06 -7.27 2.77
C GLY A 97 -6.14 -8.48 2.98
N ILE A 98 -5.79 -9.18 1.89
CA ILE A 98 -4.85 -10.32 1.96
C ILE A 98 -3.47 -9.85 2.41
N PHE A 99 -2.94 -8.79 1.82
CA PHE A 99 -1.63 -8.24 2.20
C PHE A 99 -1.62 -7.62 3.60
N PHE A 100 -2.73 -7.04 4.04
CA PHE A 100 -2.89 -6.56 5.41
C PHE A 100 -2.85 -7.70 6.42
N LEU A 101 -3.53 -8.82 6.15
CA LEU A 101 -3.44 -10.03 6.98
C LEU A 101 -2.03 -10.62 6.96
N TRP A 102 -1.37 -10.63 5.80
CA TRP A 102 0.03 -11.08 5.71
C TRP A 102 0.96 -10.20 6.55
N ASN A 103 0.79 -8.88 6.50
CA ASN A 103 1.54 -7.95 7.36
C ASN A 103 1.29 -8.19 8.86
N LEU A 104 0.06 -8.56 9.25
CA LEU A 104 -0.24 -8.96 10.63
C LEU A 104 0.50 -10.24 11.03
N LEU A 105 0.67 -11.21 10.13
CA LEU A 105 1.46 -12.41 10.42
C LEU A 105 2.94 -12.07 10.67
N VAL A 106 3.50 -11.15 9.87
CA VAL A 106 4.88 -10.64 10.07
C VAL A 106 5.01 -9.93 11.43
N MET A 107 3.96 -9.25 11.91
CA MET A 107 3.97 -8.62 13.23
C MET A 107 3.83 -9.60 14.41
N ILE A 108 3.22 -10.78 14.20
CA ILE A 108 3.03 -11.78 15.26
C ILE A 108 4.33 -12.53 15.52
N ASP A 109 5.08 -12.86 14.46
CA ASP A 109 6.33 -13.59 14.55
C ASP A 109 7.37 -13.01 13.58
N PRO A 110 8.00 -11.87 13.95
CA PRO A 110 8.99 -11.20 13.11
C PRO A 110 10.30 -11.99 12.97
N GLY A 111 10.53 -13.02 13.80
CA GLY A 111 11.69 -13.90 13.72
C GLY A 111 11.50 -15.06 12.74
N ALA A 112 10.25 -15.54 12.54
CA ALA A 112 9.94 -16.61 11.59
C ALA A 112 9.64 -16.11 10.16
N LEU A 113 9.13 -14.89 10.02
CA LEU A 113 8.83 -14.24 8.73
C LEU A 113 9.51 -12.88 8.68
N SER A 114 10.73 -12.85 8.14
CA SER A 114 11.52 -11.63 8.07
C SER A 114 11.11 -10.72 6.91
N PHE A 115 11.28 -9.41 7.09
CA PHE A 115 10.77 -8.41 6.14
C PHE A 115 11.49 -8.44 4.78
N ASP A 116 12.72 -8.93 4.71
CA ASP A 116 13.48 -9.16 3.48
C ASP A 116 12.82 -10.23 2.57
N GLU A 117 12.25 -11.28 3.15
CA GLU A 117 11.56 -12.34 2.41
C GLU A 117 10.19 -11.86 1.89
N VAL A 118 9.45 -11.14 2.73
CA VAL A 118 8.11 -10.66 2.41
C VAL A 118 8.14 -9.36 1.58
N GLY A 119 9.26 -8.63 1.61
CA GLY A 119 9.45 -7.34 0.97
C GLY A 119 9.24 -7.35 -0.54
N VAL A 120 9.63 -8.42 -1.23
CA VAL A 120 9.36 -8.58 -2.68
C VAL A 120 7.86 -8.65 -2.95
N GLY A 121 7.10 -9.36 -2.09
CA GLY A 121 5.65 -9.41 -2.18
C GLY A 121 5.02 -8.05 -1.95
N PHE A 122 5.52 -7.28 -0.98
CA PHE A 122 5.03 -5.93 -0.69
C PHE A 122 5.37 -4.94 -1.80
N ALA A 123 6.54 -5.08 -2.44
CA ALA A 123 6.92 -4.27 -3.59
C ALA A 123 6.00 -4.53 -4.79
N PHE A 124 5.69 -5.81 -5.05
CA PHE A 124 4.74 -6.18 -6.10
C PHE A 124 3.33 -5.64 -5.81
N TYR A 125 2.87 -5.73 -4.56
CA TYR A 125 1.62 -5.12 -4.13
C TYR A 125 1.60 -3.60 -4.36
N SER A 126 2.69 -2.90 -4.03
CA SER A 126 2.80 -1.45 -4.24
C SER A 126 2.60 -1.07 -5.71
N LEU A 127 3.19 -1.83 -6.65
CA LEU A 127 3.00 -1.62 -8.08
C LEU A 127 1.56 -1.87 -8.55
N ILE A 128 0.90 -2.90 -8.02
CA ILE A 128 -0.52 -3.15 -8.30
C ILE A 128 -1.39 -1.98 -7.81
N MET A 129 -1.14 -1.51 -6.59
CA MET A 129 -1.90 -0.39 -6.02
C MET A 129 -1.63 0.91 -6.76
N LEU A 130 -0.41 1.15 -7.22
CA LEU A 130 -0.08 2.27 -8.11
C LEU A 130 -0.95 2.23 -9.38
N ALA A 131 -0.99 1.08 -10.06
CA ALA A 131 -1.81 0.92 -11.26
C ALA A 131 -3.30 1.18 -10.98
N PHE A 132 -3.82 0.66 -9.87
CA PHE A 132 -5.21 0.86 -9.47
C PHE A 132 -5.53 2.32 -9.12
N MET A 133 -4.60 3.04 -8.50
CA MET A 133 -4.78 4.47 -8.21
C MET A 133 -4.80 5.33 -9.48
N ILE A 134 -3.99 5.00 -10.48
CA ILE A 134 -4.02 5.65 -11.80
C ILE A 134 -5.37 5.42 -12.49
N VAL A 135 -5.85 4.17 -12.53
CA VAL A 135 -7.16 3.85 -13.12
C VAL A 135 -8.28 4.58 -12.37
N GLY A 136 -8.24 4.59 -11.03
CA GLY A 136 -9.17 5.32 -10.18
C GLY A 136 -9.18 6.83 -10.46
N LEU A 137 -8.01 7.44 -10.69
CA LEU A 137 -7.89 8.84 -11.07
C LEU A 137 -8.57 9.13 -12.41
N VAL A 138 -8.30 8.31 -13.43
CA VAL A 138 -8.91 8.47 -14.77
C VAL A 138 -10.43 8.36 -14.68
N GLN A 139 -10.95 7.39 -13.91
CA GLN A 139 -12.39 7.21 -13.71
C GLN A 139 -13.00 8.38 -12.94
N ALA A 140 -12.31 8.91 -11.92
CA ALA A 140 -12.76 10.08 -11.18
C ALA A 140 -12.81 11.35 -12.05
N VAL A 141 -11.88 11.51 -12.99
CA VAL A 141 -11.88 12.61 -13.96
C VAL A 141 -13.03 12.47 -14.96
N LYS A 142 -13.22 11.28 -15.54
CA LYS A 142 -14.33 11.01 -16.47
C LYS A 142 -15.69 11.26 -15.81
N TYR A 143 -15.88 10.77 -14.58
CA TYR A 143 -17.11 10.99 -13.82
C TYR A 143 -17.39 12.47 -13.53
N ALA A 144 -16.35 13.23 -13.14
CA ALA A 144 -16.49 14.67 -12.91
C ALA A 144 -16.84 15.44 -14.19
N LYS A 145 -16.28 15.04 -15.35
CA LYS A 145 -16.60 15.64 -16.64
C LYS A 145 -18.06 15.34 -17.05
N SER A 146 -18.52 14.11 -16.89
CA SER A 146 -19.90 13.70 -17.21
C SER A 146 -20.93 14.52 -16.42
N LYS A 147 -20.70 14.75 -15.12
CA LYS A 147 -21.62 15.56 -14.30
C LYS A 147 -21.73 17.02 -14.72
N ARG A 148 -20.65 17.62 -15.23
CA ARG A 148 -20.70 19.00 -15.73
C ARG A 148 -21.58 19.12 -16.97
N VAL A 149 -21.39 18.20 -17.93
CA VAL A 149 -22.16 18.17 -19.18
C VAL A 149 -23.67 18.02 -18.92
N ASP A 150 -24.07 17.15 -17.99
CA ASP A 150 -25.49 16.98 -17.63
C ASP A 150 -26.09 18.25 -16.97
N THR A 151 -25.28 19.05 -16.28
CA THR A 151 -25.78 20.28 -15.63
C THR A 151 -26.01 21.37 -16.69
N ASP A 152 -25.09 21.50 -17.64
CA ASP A 152 -25.16 22.52 -18.70
C ASP A 152 -26.33 22.23 -19.66
N SER A 153 -26.63 20.96 -19.95
CA SER A 153 -27.78 20.59 -20.79
C SER A 153 -29.12 20.91 -20.15
N VAL A 154 -29.29 20.65 -18.85
CA VAL A 154 -30.52 20.95 -18.10
C VAL A 154 -30.80 22.45 -18.05
N ILE A 155 -29.76 23.26 -17.85
CA ILE A 155 -29.89 24.73 -17.86
C ILE A 155 -30.28 25.22 -19.26
N SER A 156 -29.65 24.69 -20.32
CA SER A 156 -29.99 25.07 -21.69
C SER A 156 -31.43 24.73 -22.06
N THR A 157 -31.95 23.57 -21.65
CA THR A 157 -33.36 23.24 -21.88
C THR A 157 -34.31 24.13 -21.09
N ALA A 158 -33.98 24.45 -19.83
CA ALA A 158 -34.80 25.32 -18.99
C ALA A 158 -34.91 26.77 -19.53
N ILE A 159 -33.89 27.28 -20.21
CA ILE A 159 -33.89 28.62 -20.83
C ILE A 159 -34.70 28.64 -22.14
N LEU A 160 -34.74 27.54 -22.88
CA LEU A 160 -35.51 27.46 -24.13
C LEU A 160 -37.02 27.31 -23.89
N ASP A 161 -37.42 26.82 -22.73
CA ASP A 161 -38.83 26.61 -22.35
C ASP A 161 -39.46 27.83 -21.62
N SER A 162 -38.71 28.93 -21.42
CA SER A 162 -39.14 30.18 -20.77
C SER A 162 -39.31 31.34 -21.74
#